data_AF-A0A354ZBM1-F1
#
_entry.id   AF-A0A354ZBM1-F1
#
_cell.length_a   1.000
_cell.length_b   1.000
_cell.length_c   1.000
_cell.angle_alpha   90.00
_cell.angle_beta   90.00
_cell.angle_gamma   90.00
#
_symmetry.space_group_name_H-M   'P 1'
#
loop_
_entity.id
_entity.type
_entity.pdbx_description
1 polymer ?
#
loop_
_entity_poly.entity_id
_entity_poly.type
_entity_poly.pdbx_seq_one_letter_code
_entity_poly.pdbx_strand_id
1 'polypeptide(L)' 'ERDLVFSKGPLDALDHASPAPRFGTRLGIDATHKWPEEGHEREWPDPLAMRTDIVELVNARWKDYGIGQTKH' A
#
# COMPACT_ATOMS: atom_id res chain seq x y z
N GLU A 1 -13.82 11.14 -2.22
CA GLU A 1 -14.81 10.04 -2.16
C GLU A 1 -14.79 9.12 -3.40
N ARG A 2 -14.01 9.43 -4.45
CA ARG A 2 -13.99 8.66 -5.70
C ARG A 2 -13.38 7.26 -5.60
N ASP A 3 -12.34 7.10 -4.77
CA ASP A 3 -11.57 5.85 -4.66
C ASP A 3 -11.93 5.03 -3.40
N LEU A 4 -13.05 5.35 -2.76
CA LEU A 4 -13.52 4.70 -1.54
C LEU A 4 -14.83 3.98 -1.83
N VAL A 5 -14.91 2.71 -1.46
CA VAL A 5 -16.13 1.90 -1.57
C VAL A 5 -16.54 1.43 -0.18
N PHE A 6 -17.72 1.84 0.26
CA PHE A 6 -18.30 1.39 1.53
C PHE A 6 -19.33 0.30 1.28
N SER A 7 -19.20 -0.83 1.98
CA SER A 7 -20.16 -1.93 1.91
C SER A 7 -20.62 -2.31 3.31
N LYS A 8 -21.94 -2.32 3.52
CA LYS A 8 -22.54 -2.75 4.79
C LYS A 8 -22.79 -4.25 4.76
N GLY A 9 -22.52 -4.93 5.87
CA GLY A 9 -22.78 -6.36 5.96
C GLY A 9 -22.23 -7.02 7.20
N PRO A 10 -22.18 -8.36 7.19
CA PRO A 10 -21.66 -9.13 8.30
C PRO A 10 -20.21 -8.77 8.62
N LEU A 11 -19.92 -8.59 9.90
CA LEU A 11 -18.57 -8.42 10.46
C LEU A 11 -18.28 -9.51 11.48
N ASP A 12 -17.03 -9.57 11.91
CA ASP A 12 -16.60 -10.50 12.94
C ASP A 12 -17.36 -10.24 14.26
N ALA A 13 -17.67 -11.31 15.01
CA ALA A 13 -18.42 -11.20 16.25
C ALA A 13 -17.63 -10.52 17.37
N LEU A 14 -16.30 -10.48 17.26
CA LEU A 14 -15.37 -9.89 18.21
C LEU A 14 -14.84 -8.53 17.72
N ASP A 15 -15.42 -7.97 16.65
CA ASP A 15 -15.09 -6.62 16.22
C ASP A 15 -15.69 -5.57 17.17
N HIS A 16 -14.88 -5.08 18.10
CA HIS A 16 -15.28 -4.08 19.10
C HIS A 16 -15.46 -2.69 18.50
N ALA A 17 -14.94 -2.45 17.30
CA ALA A 17 -15.12 -1.20 16.57
C ALA A 17 -16.41 -1.21 15.73
N SER A 18 -17.10 -2.35 15.64
CA SER A 18 -18.38 -2.45 14.94
C SER A 18 -19.48 -1.67 15.69
N PRO A 19 -20.37 -0.97 14.97
CA PRO A 19 -21.48 -0.25 15.60
C PRO A 19 -22.58 -1.18 16.14
N ALA A 20 -22.60 -2.45 15.69
CA ALA A 20 -23.54 -3.47 16.12
C ALA A 20 -22.89 -4.88 16.08
N PRO A 21 -23.27 -5.81 16.97
CA PRO A 21 -22.71 -7.16 16.98
C PRO A 21 -22.85 -7.86 15.62
N ARG A 22 -21.75 -8.38 15.08
CA ARG A 22 -21.67 -9.10 13.79
C ARG A 22 -22.12 -8.27 12.57
N PHE A 23 -22.26 -6.95 12.69
CA PHE A 23 -22.72 -6.11 11.58
C PHE A 23 -22.05 -4.74 11.57
N GLY A 24 -21.57 -4.31 10.41
CA GLY A 24 -21.01 -2.99 10.25
C GLY A 24 -20.64 -2.70 8.81
N THR A 25 -19.56 -1.93 8.61
CA THR A 25 -19.15 -1.44 7.30
C THR A 25 -17.73 -1.89 6.99
N ARG A 26 -17.52 -2.36 5.76
CA ARG A 26 -16.19 -2.60 5.18
C ARG A 26 -15.86 -1.43 4.26
N LEU A 27 -14.60 -1.00 4.28
CA LEU A 27 -14.06 0.02 3.40
C LEU A 27 -13.08 -0.61 2.41
N GLY A 28 -13.35 -0.49 1.12
CA GLY A 28 -12.39 -0.72 0.05
C GLY A 28 -11.73 0.59 -0.35
N ILE A 29 -10.41 0.58 -0.49
CA ILE A 29 -9.62 1.74 -0.97
C ILE A 29 -8.94 1.31 -2.26
N ASP A 30 -9.24 1.99 -3.37
CA ASP A 30 -8.56 1.76 -4.63
C ASP A 30 -7.34 2.68 -4.75
N ALA A 31 -6.18 2.15 -4.36
CA ALA A 31 -4.88 2.82 -4.40
C ALA A 31 -4.06 2.50 -5.67
N THR A 32 -4.69 2.04 -6.75
CA THR A 32 -4.00 1.77 -8.01
C THR A 32 -3.61 3.07 -8.73
N HIS A 33 -2.62 2.97 -9.63
CA HIS A 33 -2.30 4.05 -10.57
C HIS A 33 -3.53 4.31 -11.42
N LYS A 34 -3.96 5.56 -11.42
CA LYS A 34 -5.18 5.97 -12.07
C LYS A 34 -4.99 6.40 -13.52
N TRP A 35 -5.91 5.97 -14.36
CA TRP A 35 -5.88 6.23 -15.79
C TRP A 35 -6.69 7.48 -16.17
N PRO A 36 -6.38 8.14 -17.30
CA PRO A 36 -7.18 9.25 -17.81
C PRO A 36 -8.66 8.90 -17.99
N GLU A 37 -8.97 7.66 -18.40
CA GLU A 37 -10.31 7.13 -18.62
C GLU A 37 -11.16 7.06 -17.35
N GLU A 38 -10.53 7.05 -16.17
CA GLU A 38 -11.22 7.12 -14.89
C GLU A 38 -11.62 8.56 -14.54
N GLY A 39 -11.26 9.55 -15.38
CA GLY A 39 -11.54 10.98 -15.16
C GLY A 39 -10.47 11.67 -14.32
N HIS A 40 -9.21 11.22 -14.38
CA HIS A 40 -8.09 11.96 -13.83
C HIS A 40 -7.51 12.88 -14.91
N GLU A 41 -7.77 14.19 -14.78
CA GLU A 41 -7.23 15.21 -15.70
C GLU A 41 -5.73 15.49 -15.48
N ARG A 42 -5.21 15.11 -14.30
CA ARG A 42 -3.80 15.24 -13.96
C ARG A 42 -3.04 13.98 -14.40
N GLU A 43 -1.97 14.18 -15.15
CA GLU A 43 -1.01 13.11 -15.45
C GLU A 43 -0.40 12.55 -14.16
N TRP A 44 -0.42 11.23 -14.03
CA TRP A 44 0.16 10.57 -12.89
C TRP A 44 1.69 10.64 -12.98
N PRO A 45 2.39 10.94 -11.87
CA PRO A 45 3.84 11.02 -11.91
C PRO A 45 4.46 9.65 -12.14
N ASP A 46 5.56 9.62 -12.90
CA ASP A 46 6.39 8.43 -12.99
C ASP A 46 6.90 8.01 -11.60
N PRO A 47 6.90 6.71 -11.28
CA PRO A 47 7.50 6.23 -10.05
C PRO A 47 8.97 6.61 -9.96
N LEU A 48 9.41 7.04 -8.78
CA LEU A 48 10.82 7.24 -8.53
C LEU A 48 11.55 5.88 -8.58
N ALA A 49 12.44 5.72 -9.55
CA ALA A 49 13.27 4.53 -9.69
C ALA A 49 14.74 4.85 -9.41
N MET A 50 15.39 3.96 -8.65
CA MET A 50 16.85 4.01 -8.49
C MET A 50 17.53 3.47 -9.75
N ARG A 51 18.69 4.04 -10.10
CA ARG A 51 19.51 3.46 -11.19
C ARG A 51 19.96 2.06 -10.81
N THR A 52 19.87 1.13 -11.78
CA THR A 52 20.20 -0.28 -11.58
C THR A 52 21.64 -0.48 -11.11
N ASP A 53 22.59 0.26 -11.66
CA ASP A 53 24.01 0.14 -11.28
C ASP A 53 24.28 0.55 -9.82
N ILE A 54 23.53 1.53 -9.31
CA ILE A 54 23.60 1.93 -7.90
C ILE A 54 22.96 0.88 -7.00
N VAL A 55 21.82 0.33 -7.40
CA VAL A 55 21.17 -0.77 -6.67
C VAL A 55 22.12 -1.97 -6.56
N GLU A 56 22.74 -2.37 -7.67
CA GLU A 56 23.71 -3.45 -7.73
C GLU A 56 24.94 -3.17 -6.85
N LEU A 57 25.50 -1.96 -6.94
CA LEU A 57 26.64 -1.54 -6.12
C LEU A 57 26.34 -1.63 -4.62
N VAL A 58 25.20 -1.10 -4.20
CA VAL A 58 24.80 -1.07 -2.78
C VAL A 58 24.50 -2.49 -2.29
N ASN A 59 23.82 -3.31 -3.09
CA ASN A 59 23.56 -4.71 -2.75
C ASN A 59 24.86 -5.52 -2.61
N ALA A 60 25.83 -5.32 -3.51
CA ALA A 60 27.12 -6.02 -3.45
C ALA A 60 27.92 -5.66 -2.17
N ARG A 61 27.82 -4.40 -1.72
CA ARG A 61 28.56 -3.88 -0.57
C ARG A 61 27.76 -3.88 0.74
N TRP A 62 26.56 -4.46 0.76
CA TRP A 62 25.67 -4.43 1.91
C TRP A 62 26.34 -4.91 3.21
N LYS A 63 27.16 -5.98 3.11
CA LYS A 63 27.93 -6.54 4.23
C LYS A 63 29.09 -5.63 4.67
N ASP A 64 29.75 -4.97 3.73
CA ASP A 64 30.88 -4.08 4.00
C ASP A 64 30.43 -2.82 4.76
N TYR A 65 29.17 -2.42 4.57
CA TYR A 65 28.53 -1.35 5.33
C TYR A 65 28.07 -1.76 6.74
N GLY A 66 28.26 -3.02 7.13
CA GLY A 66 27.84 -3.53 8.43
C GLY A 66 26.32 -3.69 8.58
N ILE A 67 25.57 -3.71 7.48
CA ILE A 67 24.10 -3.81 7.47
C ILE A 67 23.69 -5.28 7.31
N GLY A 68 22.66 -5.73 8.03
CA GLY A 68 22.13 -7.10 7.92
C GLY A 68 22.93 -8.18 8.65
N GLN A 69 23.92 -7.80 9.47
CA GLN A 69 24.64 -8.71 10.36
C GLN A 69 23.85 -8.83 11.67
N THR A 70 23.02 -9.87 11.81
CA THR A 70 22.39 -10.18 13.10
C THR A 70 23.46 -10.75 14.03
N LYS A 71 23.76 -10.06 15.13
CA LYS A 71 24.55 -10.64 16.22
C LYS A 71 23.68 -11.69 16.93
N HIS A 72 23.99 -12.96 16.73
CA HIS A 72 23.67 -14.01 17.69
C HIS A 72 24.92 -14.33 18.49
#